data_AF-A0A973YAA2-F1
#
_entry.id   AF-A0A973YAA2-F1
#
_cell.length_a   1.000
_cell.length_b   1.000
_cell.length_c   1.000
_cell.angle_alpha   90.00
_cell.angle_beta   90.00
_cell.angle_gamma   90.00
#
_symmetry.space_group_name_H-M   'P 1'
#
loop_
_entity.id
_entity.type
_entity.pdbx_description
1 polymer ?
#
loop_
_entity_poly.entity_id
_entity_poly.type
_entity_poly.pdbx_seq_one_letter_code
_entity_poly.pdbx_strand_id
1 'polypeptide(L)'
;VLLVRNRKEFSALGSKCPHSGAPLSKGVLRGERLRCPWHGACFNIRTGDIEEYPSLDCISCFKVTVEGGKVFVTAKKKVLTLPAVTEHKQHLGLAPALVGVAALVCAETLRQEGFTGRIIMATKEKHVPYDKSKLSKEMDLKAEDIYLRKPEFLAAQGIEFWTEKEAVSVDFQKQKVHFVDGSSQKYHQLLIATGSHANFLPVPGADLQNVCLLQTPEDSSKILELATGRNLVVVGASFVGTRLEGPGFQGPVRDTNGASLQPGAAAELPAWGLAGYSCFYSRTAWNFLMNTQTSPFQMLQNKGVKFHMKSELCELKGKDGKVVEAVLANGEKLPADVVVVGTGSTPNSAFLKGTSITRDDKGAILVDLHMQTNIPNVFAAGDVVSFPVVLLNRDRSSIHHQQVAEAHGHCAALNMLKKGKELHTVPFFWTTLVGKSIRYAGCGKGHTDTVVKGSLEQQKFLIFYIRDGLVTAAASLNCDPMVSLIAEVLYLGKQISKEEAE
;
A
#
# COMPACT_ATOMS: atom_id res chain seq x y z
N VAL A 1 -25.31 -12.37 -2.67
CA VAL A 1 -24.75 -13.33 -3.64
C VAL A 1 -24.58 -12.62 -4.97
N LEU A 2 -23.44 -12.79 -5.63
CA LEU A 2 -23.18 -12.37 -7.00
C LEU A 2 -23.25 -13.60 -7.89
N LEU A 3 -24.19 -13.60 -8.85
CA LEU A 3 -24.23 -14.62 -9.88
C LEU A 3 -23.37 -14.17 -11.07
N VAL A 4 -22.37 -14.97 -11.42
CA VAL A 4 -21.45 -14.71 -12.52
C VAL A 4 -21.78 -15.68 -13.64
N ARG A 5 -22.01 -15.16 -14.85
CA ARG A 5 -22.10 -15.96 -16.06
C ARG A 5 -20.82 -15.80 -16.86
N ASN A 6 -20.06 -16.88 -16.99
CA ASN A 6 -18.88 -16.93 -17.85
C ASN A 6 -19.17 -17.90 -19.00
N ARG A 7 -19.38 -17.36 -20.21
CA ARG A 7 -19.85 -18.11 -21.38
C ARG A 7 -21.18 -18.85 -21.09
N LYS A 8 -21.16 -20.18 -21.05
CA LYS A 8 -22.32 -21.07 -20.78
C LYS A 8 -22.38 -21.52 -19.32
N GLU A 9 -21.38 -21.19 -18.51
CA GLU A 9 -21.28 -21.64 -17.13
C GLU A 9 -21.69 -20.54 -16.15
N PHE A 10 -22.23 -20.97 -15.02
CA PHE A 10 -22.66 -20.09 -13.95
C PHE A 10 -21.90 -20.42 -12.67
N SER A 11 -21.49 -19.38 -11.96
CA SER A 11 -20.84 -19.46 -10.66
C SER A 11 -21.50 -18.45 -9.73
N ALA A 12 -21.49 -18.72 -8.42
CA ALA A 12 -22.10 -17.85 -7.43
C ALA A 12 -21.12 -17.57 -6.30
N LEU A 13 -20.94 -16.29 -6.02
CA LEU A 13 -19.91 -15.76 -5.13
C LEU A 13 -20.50 -14.81 -4.09
N GLY A 14 -19.73 -14.47 -3.06
CA GLY A 14 -19.98 -13.28 -2.25
C GLY A 14 -20.05 -12.03 -3.14
N SER A 15 -20.97 -11.11 -2.83
CA SER A 15 -21.23 -9.94 -3.69
C SER A 15 -20.39 -8.71 -3.35
N LYS A 16 -19.61 -8.76 -2.27
CA LYS A 16 -18.76 -7.67 -1.80
C LYS A 16 -17.31 -8.14 -1.71
N CYS A 17 -16.39 -7.27 -2.09
CA CYS A 17 -14.95 -7.49 -1.91
C CYS A 17 -14.62 -7.53 -0.40
N PRO A 18 -13.94 -8.56 0.11
CA PRO A 18 -13.59 -8.66 1.53
C PRO A 18 -12.68 -7.53 2.00
N HIS A 19 -11.83 -6.97 1.12
CA HIS A 19 -10.90 -5.89 1.48
C HIS A 19 -11.57 -4.61 2.01
N SER A 20 -12.64 -4.13 1.35
CA SER A 20 -13.31 -2.88 1.79
C SER A 20 -14.79 -2.80 1.40
N GLY A 21 -15.43 -3.93 1.11
CA GLY A 21 -16.88 -3.99 0.84
C GLY A 21 -17.32 -3.56 -0.56
N ALA A 22 -16.39 -3.33 -1.50
CA ALA A 22 -16.70 -2.90 -2.87
C ALA A 22 -17.72 -3.83 -3.55
N PRO A 23 -18.76 -3.31 -4.24
CA PRO A 23 -19.73 -4.14 -4.94
C PRO A 23 -19.06 -4.79 -6.16
N LEU A 24 -18.87 -6.12 -6.11
CA LEU A 24 -18.18 -6.85 -7.16
C LEU A 24 -18.98 -6.95 -8.47
N SER A 25 -20.28 -6.69 -8.41
CA SER A 25 -21.10 -6.51 -9.61
C SER A 25 -20.67 -5.31 -10.47
N LYS A 26 -19.92 -4.35 -9.91
CA LYS A 26 -19.30 -3.24 -10.63
C LYS A 26 -17.84 -3.52 -11.03
N GLY A 27 -17.33 -4.72 -10.74
CA GLY A 27 -15.97 -5.14 -11.04
C GLY A 27 -15.76 -5.49 -12.51
N VAL A 28 -14.56 -5.94 -12.82
CA VAL A 28 -14.17 -6.40 -14.16
C VAL A 28 -14.04 -7.90 -14.17
N LEU A 29 -14.80 -8.56 -15.05
CA LEU A 29 -14.70 -9.99 -15.31
C LEU A 29 -13.88 -10.24 -16.59
N ARG A 30 -12.75 -10.95 -16.47
CA ARG A 30 -11.94 -11.41 -17.61
C ARG A 30 -11.52 -12.86 -17.40
N GLY A 31 -11.99 -13.75 -18.27
CA GLY A 31 -11.79 -15.19 -18.08
C GLY A 31 -12.41 -15.64 -16.75
N GLU A 32 -11.61 -16.24 -15.89
CA GLU A 32 -12.03 -16.70 -14.55
C GLU A 32 -11.71 -15.69 -13.43
N ARG A 33 -11.27 -14.49 -13.80
CA ARG A 33 -10.79 -13.47 -12.88
C ARG A 33 -11.81 -12.36 -12.72
N LEU A 34 -12.20 -12.08 -11.49
CA LEU A 34 -13.09 -10.99 -11.12
C LEU A 34 -12.33 -9.95 -10.30
N ARG A 35 -11.98 -8.83 -10.94
CA ARG A 35 -11.25 -7.73 -10.30
C ARG A 35 -12.17 -6.69 -9.69
N CYS A 36 -11.89 -6.36 -8.44
CA CYS A 36 -12.52 -5.32 -7.66
C CYS A 36 -12.38 -3.94 -8.36
N PRO A 37 -13.46 -3.14 -8.39
CA PRO A 37 -13.43 -1.81 -9.03
C PRO A 37 -12.81 -0.72 -8.17
N TRP A 38 -12.54 -0.97 -6.87
CA TRP A 38 -12.02 0.04 -5.95
C TRP A 38 -10.51 -0.08 -5.80
N HIS A 39 -10.04 -1.20 -5.28
CA HIS A 39 -8.66 -1.38 -4.83
C HIS A 39 -7.88 -2.44 -5.63
N GLY A 40 -8.48 -3.00 -6.69
CA GLY A 40 -7.79 -3.90 -7.60
C GLY A 40 -7.62 -5.35 -7.15
N ALA A 41 -8.06 -5.72 -5.93
CA ALA A 41 -8.10 -7.12 -5.49
C ALA A 41 -8.84 -7.99 -6.52
N CYS A 42 -8.31 -9.16 -6.85
CA CYS A 42 -8.85 -10.04 -7.88
C CYS A 42 -9.12 -11.42 -7.30
N PHE A 43 -10.17 -12.08 -7.78
CA PHE A 43 -10.62 -13.37 -7.26
C PHE A 43 -10.97 -14.33 -8.37
N ASN A 44 -10.72 -15.62 -8.12
CA ASN A 44 -11.13 -16.69 -9.01
C ASN A 44 -12.66 -16.90 -8.90
N ILE A 45 -13.38 -16.88 -10.01
CA ILE A 45 -14.84 -16.99 -9.98
C ILE A 45 -15.36 -18.40 -9.63
N ARG A 46 -14.51 -19.41 -9.67
CA ARG A 46 -14.88 -20.80 -9.35
C ARG A 46 -14.56 -21.13 -7.90
N THR A 47 -13.35 -20.81 -7.47
CA THR A 47 -12.85 -21.20 -6.15
C THR A 47 -13.06 -20.10 -5.10
N GLY A 48 -13.17 -18.84 -5.54
CA GLY A 48 -13.23 -17.68 -4.65
C GLY A 48 -11.87 -17.23 -4.14
N ASP A 49 -10.80 -17.93 -4.54
CA ASP A 49 -9.44 -17.68 -4.08
C ASP A 49 -8.94 -16.32 -4.53
N ILE A 50 -8.01 -15.76 -3.76
CA ILE A 50 -7.34 -14.51 -4.07
C ILE A 50 -6.38 -14.74 -5.24
N GLU A 51 -6.63 -14.02 -6.32
CA GLU A 51 -5.84 -14.03 -7.54
C GLU A 51 -4.91 -12.81 -7.63
N GLU A 52 -5.31 -11.68 -7.02
CA GLU A 52 -4.45 -10.54 -6.71
C GLU A 52 -4.92 -9.82 -5.43
N TYR A 53 -3.96 -9.23 -4.73
CA TYR A 53 -4.10 -8.45 -3.51
C TYR A 53 -4.74 -7.07 -3.77
N PRO A 54 -5.25 -6.32 -2.76
CA PRO A 54 -4.99 -6.40 -1.31
C PRO A 54 -6.04 -7.09 -0.43
N SER A 55 -6.78 -8.07 -0.95
CA SER A 55 -7.65 -8.86 -0.07
C SER A 55 -6.81 -9.86 0.73
N LEU A 56 -7.07 -9.97 2.03
CA LEU A 56 -6.50 -11.03 2.89
C LEU A 56 -7.40 -12.26 2.95
N ASP A 57 -8.68 -12.10 2.62
CA ASP A 57 -9.68 -13.15 2.67
C ASP A 57 -10.21 -13.48 1.28
N CYS A 58 -10.45 -14.77 1.05
CA CYS A 58 -11.12 -15.28 -0.14
C CYS A 58 -12.60 -14.88 -0.15
N ILE A 59 -13.25 -15.02 -1.30
CA ILE A 59 -14.69 -14.82 -1.42
C ILE A 59 -15.40 -16.16 -1.25
N SER A 60 -16.50 -16.18 -0.49
CA SER A 60 -17.34 -17.36 -0.38
C SER A 60 -17.92 -17.79 -1.72
N CYS A 61 -17.78 -19.07 -2.07
CA CYS A 61 -18.47 -19.69 -3.21
C CYS A 61 -19.75 -20.41 -2.77
N PHE A 62 -20.75 -20.38 -3.63
CA PHE A 62 -22.04 -21.03 -3.43
C PHE A 62 -22.28 -22.06 -4.53
N LYS A 63 -22.96 -23.17 -4.18
CA LYS A 63 -23.28 -24.22 -5.16
C LYS A 63 -24.29 -23.67 -6.16
N VAL A 64 -24.00 -23.83 -7.45
CA VAL A 64 -24.91 -23.47 -8.54
C VAL A 64 -25.46 -24.73 -9.20
N THR A 65 -26.73 -24.72 -9.56
CA THR A 65 -27.38 -25.79 -10.33
C THR A 65 -28.26 -25.16 -11.39
N VAL A 66 -28.22 -25.67 -12.63
CA VAL A 66 -28.98 -25.12 -13.76
C VAL A 66 -29.95 -26.19 -14.24
N GLU A 67 -31.25 -25.91 -14.10
CA GLU A 67 -32.32 -26.86 -14.44
C GLU A 67 -33.44 -26.11 -15.16
N GLY A 68 -33.89 -26.62 -16.32
CA GLY A 68 -34.97 -26.02 -17.10
C GLY A 68 -34.76 -24.54 -17.46
N GLY A 69 -33.52 -24.12 -17.73
CA GLY A 69 -33.17 -22.72 -18.03
C GLY A 69 -33.15 -21.78 -16.81
N LYS A 70 -33.40 -22.30 -15.60
CA LYS A 70 -33.32 -21.54 -14.35
C LYS A 70 -32.00 -21.83 -13.63
N VAL A 71 -31.48 -20.82 -12.93
CA VAL A 71 -30.24 -20.92 -12.15
C VAL A 71 -30.58 -20.90 -10.67
N PHE A 72 -30.24 -21.97 -9.97
CA PHE A 72 -30.45 -22.14 -8.53
C PHE A 72 -29.11 -21.96 -7.80
N VAL A 73 -29.12 -21.15 -6.75
CA VAL A 73 -27.96 -20.98 -5.86
C VAL A 73 -28.28 -21.53 -4.49
N THR A 74 -27.47 -22.48 -4.02
CA THR A 74 -27.58 -23.08 -2.69
C THR A 74 -26.42 -22.63 -1.81
N ALA A 75 -26.75 -22.04 -0.66
CA ALA A 75 -25.79 -21.65 0.36
C ALA A 75 -26.05 -22.45 1.65
N LYS A 76 -25.00 -23.03 2.25
CA LYS A 76 -25.11 -23.60 3.60
C LYS A 76 -25.08 -22.44 4.60
N LYS A 77 -26.00 -22.43 5.57
CA LYS A 77 -26.07 -21.38 6.61
C LYS A 77 -24.74 -21.18 7.36
N LYS A 78 -23.94 -22.25 7.51
CA LYS A 78 -22.60 -22.25 8.14
C LYS A 78 -21.48 -21.64 7.27
N VAL A 79 -21.67 -21.51 5.95
CA VAL A 79 -20.73 -20.84 5.02
C VAL A 79 -20.88 -19.31 5.09
N LEU A 80 -21.90 -18.81 5.77
CA LEU A 80 -22.07 -17.38 6.09
C LEU A 80 -21.23 -16.93 7.30
N THR A 81 -20.49 -17.86 7.93
CA THR A 81 -19.55 -17.62 9.02
C THR A 81 -18.18 -18.16 8.60
N LEU A 82 -17.12 -17.36 8.79
CA LEU A 82 -15.73 -17.62 8.36
C LEU A 82 -15.27 -19.07 8.65
N PRO A 83 -14.42 -19.68 7.78
CA PRO A 83 -13.99 -21.06 7.96
C PRO A 83 -13.19 -21.24 9.25
N ALA A 84 -13.38 -22.42 9.87
CA ALA A 84 -12.72 -22.82 11.10
C ALA A 84 -11.24 -23.16 10.86
N VAL A 85 -10.42 -22.80 11.84
CA VAL A 85 -8.99 -23.12 11.97
C VAL A 85 -8.80 -24.63 12.04
N THR A 86 -7.82 -25.15 11.30
CA THR A 86 -7.37 -26.55 11.44
C THR A 86 -6.24 -26.59 12.47
N GLU A 87 -6.35 -27.43 13.50
CA GLU A 87 -5.26 -27.64 14.46
C GLU A 87 -4.05 -28.28 13.75
N HIS A 88 -2.89 -27.62 13.82
CA HIS A 88 -1.65 -28.14 13.26
C HIS A 88 -0.74 -28.68 14.38
N LYS A 89 -0.35 -29.95 14.29
CA LYS A 89 0.72 -30.52 15.14
C LYS A 89 2.06 -29.92 14.72
N GLN A 90 2.77 -29.31 15.65
CA GLN A 90 4.06 -28.67 15.43
C GLN A 90 5.12 -29.72 15.07
N HIS A 91 5.79 -29.55 13.93
CA HIS A 91 7.02 -30.26 13.60
C HIS A 91 8.21 -29.27 13.58
N LEU A 92 9.41 -29.74 13.90
CA LEU A 92 10.62 -28.91 14.00
C LEU A 92 11.14 -28.52 12.61
N GLY A 93 10.69 -27.37 12.11
CA GLY A 93 11.30 -26.64 10.99
C GLY A 93 11.03 -25.15 11.21
N LEU A 94 12.08 -24.32 11.24
CA LEU A 94 11.96 -22.93 11.68
C LEU A 94 12.14 -21.94 10.52
N ALA A 95 11.11 -21.14 10.25
CA ALA A 95 11.17 -20.00 9.34
C ALA A 95 10.86 -18.71 10.12
N PRO A 96 11.86 -17.91 10.53
CA PRO A 96 11.60 -16.56 10.97
C PRO A 96 11.32 -15.66 9.75
N ALA A 97 10.27 -14.88 9.85
CA ALA A 97 9.96 -13.78 8.95
C ALA A 97 10.15 -12.46 9.71
N LEU A 98 11.01 -11.59 9.21
CA LEU A 98 11.14 -10.22 9.71
C LEU A 98 10.06 -9.36 9.04
N VAL A 99 9.24 -8.73 9.88
CA VAL A 99 7.99 -7.94 9.73
C VAL A 99 7.60 -7.36 8.39
N GLY A 100 6.30 -7.27 8.16
CA GLY A 100 5.62 -6.35 7.23
C GLY A 100 4.30 -6.97 6.78
N VAL A 101 3.51 -6.26 5.97
CA VAL A 101 2.33 -6.88 5.34
C VAL A 101 2.75 -8.08 4.48
N ALA A 102 3.93 -8.00 3.83
CA ALA A 102 4.54 -9.12 3.14
C ALA A 102 4.82 -10.33 4.06
N ALA A 103 5.33 -10.10 5.28
CA ALA A 103 5.59 -11.18 6.23
C ALA A 103 4.28 -11.82 6.73
N LEU A 104 3.22 -11.02 6.94
CA LEU A 104 1.90 -11.53 7.31
C LEU A 104 1.37 -12.50 6.24
N VAL A 105 1.32 -12.05 4.99
CA VAL A 105 0.83 -12.88 3.88
C VAL A 105 1.72 -14.11 3.65
N CYS A 106 3.03 -13.98 3.83
CA CYS A 106 3.94 -15.12 3.78
C CYS A 106 3.59 -16.18 4.84
N ALA A 107 3.44 -15.76 6.10
CA ALA A 107 3.11 -16.65 7.21
C ALA A 107 1.74 -17.33 7.04
N GLU A 108 0.71 -16.57 6.63
CA GLU A 108 -0.61 -17.13 6.33
C GLU A 108 -0.56 -18.11 5.16
N THR A 109 0.14 -17.77 4.06
CA THR A 109 0.29 -18.65 2.90
C THR A 109 1.00 -19.95 3.29
N LEU A 110 2.06 -19.89 4.10
CA LEU A 110 2.75 -21.09 4.60
C LEU A 110 1.77 -22.02 5.33
N ARG A 111 0.92 -21.47 6.20
CA ARG A 111 -0.09 -22.26 6.93
C ARG A 111 -1.17 -22.83 6.02
N GLN A 112 -1.70 -22.02 5.11
CA GLN A 112 -2.70 -22.44 4.12
C GLN A 112 -2.16 -23.58 3.24
N GLU A 113 -0.86 -23.58 2.96
CA GLU A 113 -0.17 -24.60 2.18
C GLU A 113 0.32 -25.81 3.00
N GLY A 114 -0.11 -25.91 4.26
CA GLY A 114 0.13 -27.07 5.11
C GLY A 114 1.51 -27.11 5.76
N PHE A 115 2.27 -26.00 5.78
CA PHE A 115 3.53 -25.94 6.53
C PHE A 115 3.24 -26.10 8.03
N THR A 116 3.80 -27.15 8.63
CA THR A 116 3.64 -27.49 10.06
C THR A 116 4.80 -27.03 10.94
N GLY A 117 5.82 -26.41 10.33
CA GLY A 117 6.97 -25.87 11.03
C GLY A 117 6.65 -24.67 11.93
N ARG A 118 7.58 -24.35 12.83
CA ARG A 118 7.54 -23.13 13.65
C ARG A 118 7.72 -21.90 12.75
N ILE A 119 6.78 -20.96 12.86
CA ILE A 119 6.84 -19.65 12.18
C ILE A 119 6.99 -18.58 13.26
N ILE A 120 8.00 -17.73 13.13
CA ILE A 120 8.24 -16.61 14.04
C ILE A 120 8.23 -15.32 13.23
N MET A 121 7.36 -14.39 13.58
CA MET A 121 7.37 -13.02 13.08
C MET A 121 7.94 -12.11 14.16
N ALA A 122 8.99 -11.35 13.86
CA ALA A 122 9.62 -10.47 14.86
C ALA A 122 9.73 -9.03 14.34
N THR A 123 9.22 -8.06 15.11
CA THR A 123 9.12 -6.64 14.77
C THR A 123 9.64 -5.71 15.83
N LYS A 124 10.28 -4.61 15.42
CA LYS A 124 10.62 -3.50 16.34
C LYS A 124 9.39 -2.71 16.81
N GLU A 125 8.29 -2.79 16.07
CA GLU A 125 7.06 -2.06 16.39
C GLU A 125 6.32 -2.72 17.57
N LYS A 126 5.52 -1.94 18.29
CA LYS A 126 4.67 -2.44 19.38
C LYS A 126 3.39 -3.13 18.91
N HIS A 127 3.08 -3.03 17.61
CA HIS A 127 1.84 -3.49 17.01
C HIS A 127 2.05 -4.68 16.09
N VAL A 128 1.03 -5.54 15.98
CA VAL A 128 0.88 -6.51 14.89
C VAL A 128 0.66 -5.78 13.56
N PRO A 129 0.81 -6.44 12.39
CA PRO A 129 0.67 -5.76 11.11
C PRO A 129 -0.69 -5.07 10.95
N TYR A 130 -0.66 -3.83 10.49
CA TYR A 130 -1.83 -2.96 10.34
C TYR A 130 -1.83 -2.24 8.98
N ASP A 131 -3.00 -1.74 8.57
CA ASP A 131 -3.17 -1.02 7.31
C ASP A 131 -2.53 0.38 7.40
N LYS A 132 -1.27 0.48 6.93
CA LYS A 132 -0.54 1.76 6.89
C LYS A 132 -1.20 2.79 5.95
N SER A 133 -2.06 2.38 5.02
CA SER A 133 -2.76 3.30 4.13
C SER A 133 -3.80 4.16 4.85
N LYS A 134 -4.24 3.72 6.04
CA LYS A 134 -5.21 4.41 6.90
C LYS A 134 -4.59 5.59 7.66
N LEU A 135 -3.30 5.52 7.99
CA LEU A 135 -2.60 6.52 8.81
C LEU A 135 -2.73 7.96 8.30
N SER A 136 -2.84 8.13 6.99
CA SER A 136 -2.96 9.45 6.34
C SER A 136 -4.38 9.75 5.83
N LYS A 137 -5.36 8.87 6.08
CA LYS A 137 -6.73 8.99 5.53
C LYS A 137 -7.75 9.13 6.63
N GLU A 138 -7.59 8.33 7.68
CA GLU A 138 -8.42 8.28 8.86
C GLU A 138 -7.46 8.54 10.02
N MET A 139 -7.31 9.83 10.37
CA MET A 139 -6.52 10.27 11.51
C MET A 139 -7.28 9.96 12.81
N ASP A 140 -6.59 9.90 13.95
CA ASP A 140 -7.16 9.54 15.28
C ASP A 140 -7.63 8.09 15.43
N LEU A 141 -7.08 7.17 14.63
CA LEU A 141 -7.37 5.75 14.77
C LEU A 141 -6.47 5.10 15.82
N LYS A 142 -7.06 4.25 16.65
CA LYS A 142 -6.27 3.34 17.47
C LYS A 142 -5.67 2.26 16.58
N ALA A 143 -4.48 1.80 16.91
CA ALA A 143 -3.79 0.79 16.12
C ALA A 143 -4.66 -0.48 15.94
N GLU A 144 -5.39 -0.87 17.00
CA GLU A 144 -6.26 -2.06 17.00
C GLU A 144 -7.40 -1.98 15.97
N ASP A 145 -7.86 -0.78 15.62
CA ASP A 145 -8.93 -0.56 14.65
C ASP A 145 -8.48 -0.82 13.20
N ILE A 146 -7.16 -0.80 12.97
CA ILE A 146 -6.53 -0.97 11.66
C ILE A 146 -5.62 -2.19 11.58
N TYR A 147 -5.63 -3.07 12.59
CA TYR A 147 -4.95 -4.36 12.53
C TYR A 147 -5.48 -5.17 11.35
N LEU A 148 -4.56 -5.68 10.53
CA LEU A 148 -4.88 -6.56 9.41
C LEU A 148 -5.35 -7.93 9.90
N ARG A 149 -4.69 -8.43 10.95
CA ARG A 149 -5.10 -9.58 11.75
C ARG A 149 -4.90 -9.27 13.23
N LYS A 150 -5.85 -9.71 14.05
CA LYS A 150 -5.71 -9.60 15.50
C LYS A 150 -4.71 -10.61 16.06
N PRO A 151 -4.07 -10.36 17.20
CA PRO A 151 -3.14 -11.30 17.82
C PRO A 151 -3.72 -12.71 18.03
N GLU A 152 -5.01 -12.80 18.37
CA GLU A 152 -5.69 -14.08 18.61
C GLU A 152 -5.78 -14.92 17.32
N PHE A 153 -5.93 -14.27 16.17
CA PHE A 153 -5.92 -14.95 14.87
C PHE A 153 -4.53 -15.55 14.59
N LEU A 154 -3.47 -14.77 14.78
CA LEU A 154 -2.09 -15.24 14.56
C LEU A 154 -1.76 -16.43 15.47
N ALA A 155 -2.12 -16.33 16.76
CA ALA A 155 -1.94 -17.41 17.73
C ALA A 155 -2.73 -18.67 17.32
N ALA A 156 -3.99 -18.53 16.88
CA ALA A 156 -4.79 -19.65 16.42
C ALA A 156 -4.19 -20.35 15.17
N GLN A 157 -3.50 -19.61 14.31
CA GLN A 157 -2.74 -20.15 13.18
C GLN A 157 -1.36 -20.72 13.58
N GLY A 158 -1.01 -20.72 14.87
CA GLY A 158 0.30 -21.15 15.35
C GLY A 158 1.45 -20.28 14.80
N ILE A 159 1.20 -18.99 14.58
CA ILE A 159 2.19 -18.00 14.15
C ILE A 159 2.64 -17.25 15.41
N GLU A 160 3.90 -17.40 15.80
CA GLU A 160 4.47 -16.62 16.90
C GLU A 160 4.74 -15.20 16.44
N PHE A 161 4.31 -14.21 17.21
CA PHE A 161 4.54 -12.81 16.89
C PHE A 161 5.24 -12.12 18.05
N TRP A 162 6.46 -11.64 17.82
CA TRP A 162 7.32 -10.95 18.79
C TRP A 162 7.35 -9.46 18.46
N THR A 163 6.68 -8.65 19.29
CA THR A 163 6.76 -7.18 19.24
C THR A 163 8.02 -6.67 19.92
N GLU A 164 8.40 -5.42 19.63
CA GLU A 164 9.55 -4.74 20.24
C GLU A 164 10.87 -5.55 20.17
N LYS A 165 10.98 -6.38 19.13
CA LYS A 165 12.06 -7.31 18.84
C LYS A 165 12.79 -6.88 17.57
N GLU A 166 13.66 -5.88 17.69
CA GLU A 166 14.42 -5.35 16.56
C GLU A 166 15.62 -6.23 16.19
N ALA A 167 15.67 -6.67 14.93
CA ALA A 167 16.83 -7.36 14.37
C ALA A 167 17.92 -6.35 13.98
N VAL A 168 19.14 -6.57 14.47
CA VAL A 168 20.28 -5.64 14.32
C VAL A 168 21.43 -6.22 13.49
N SER A 169 21.47 -7.53 13.27
CA SER A 169 22.37 -8.18 12.32
C SER A 169 21.92 -9.59 11.96
N VAL A 170 22.47 -10.14 10.88
CA VAL A 170 22.25 -11.53 10.45
C VAL A 170 23.58 -12.19 10.14
N ASP A 171 23.86 -13.30 10.80
CA ASP A 171 24.97 -14.19 10.48
C ASP A 171 24.44 -15.28 9.52
N PHE A 172 24.68 -15.08 8.23
CA PHE A 172 24.23 -16.01 7.18
C PHE A 172 24.96 -17.35 7.22
N GLN A 173 26.19 -17.41 7.72
CA GLN A 173 26.97 -18.65 7.83
C GLN A 173 26.43 -19.54 8.95
N LYS A 174 26.08 -18.92 10.09
CA LYS A 174 25.50 -19.63 11.24
C LYS A 174 23.97 -19.70 11.22
N GLN A 175 23.35 -19.17 10.16
CA GLN A 175 21.91 -19.03 9.98
C GLN A 175 21.23 -18.47 11.24
N LYS A 176 21.66 -17.28 11.67
CA LYS A 176 21.24 -16.67 12.94
C LYS A 176 20.91 -15.19 12.78
N VAL A 177 19.76 -14.77 13.30
CA VAL A 177 19.39 -13.36 13.46
C VAL A 177 19.74 -12.92 14.87
N HIS A 178 20.37 -11.75 15.02
CA HIS A 178 20.68 -11.13 16.29
C HIS A 178 19.75 -9.94 16.54
N PHE A 179 19.29 -9.80 17.79
CA PHE A 179 18.37 -8.76 18.20
C PHE A 179 19.03 -7.73 19.10
N VAL A 180 18.41 -6.55 19.20
CA VAL A 180 18.92 -5.41 19.99
C VAL A 180 19.09 -5.75 21.48
N ASP A 181 18.26 -6.66 22.02
CA ASP A 181 18.32 -7.11 23.41
C ASP A 181 19.44 -8.13 23.70
N GLY A 182 20.33 -8.38 22.73
CA GLY A 182 21.43 -9.35 22.82
C GLY A 182 21.01 -10.80 22.59
N SER A 183 19.71 -11.09 22.51
CA SER A 183 19.23 -12.42 22.15
C SER A 183 19.43 -12.71 20.66
N SER A 184 19.25 -13.97 20.28
CA SER A 184 19.41 -14.38 18.89
C SER A 184 18.60 -15.62 18.56
N GLN A 185 18.19 -15.75 17.30
CA GLN A 185 17.33 -16.84 16.82
C GLN A 185 17.95 -17.48 15.58
N LYS A 186 18.18 -18.80 15.64
CA LYS A 186 18.56 -19.58 14.46
C LYS A 186 17.41 -19.68 13.47
N TYR A 187 17.69 -19.99 12.21
CA TYR A 187 16.68 -20.21 11.18
C TYR A 187 17.06 -21.31 10.20
N HIS A 188 16.07 -21.90 9.53
CA HIS A 188 16.30 -22.77 8.37
C HIS A 188 16.06 -22.00 7.07
N GLN A 189 15.00 -21.20 7.03
CA GLN A 189 14.71 -20.23 5.97
C GLN A 189 14.42 -18.88 6.62
N LEU A 190 14.81 -17.77 5.99
CA LEU A 190 14.60 -16.42 6.50
C LEU A 190 13.85 -15.57 5.46
N LEU A 191 12.81 -14.86 5.88
CA LEU A 191 12.25 -13.76 5.10
C LEU A 191 12.67 -12.42 5.71
N ILE A 192 13.25 -11.53 4.90
CA ILE A 192 13.53 -10.14 5.28
C ILE A 192 12.47 -9.25 4.64
N ALA A 193 11.48 -8.80 5.41
CA ALA A 193 10.41 -7.92 4.90
C ALA A 193 10.34 -6.55 5.56
N THR A 194 11.44 -6.10 6.18
CA THR A 194 11.57 -4.92 7.07
C THR A 194 11.07 -3.58 6.54
N GLY A 195 10.62 -3.52 5.29
CA GLY A 195 9.97 -2.37 4.68
C GLY A 195 10.93 -1.20 4.46
N SER A 196 10.39 0.01 4.57
CA SER A 196 11.15 1.26 4.47
C SER A 196 10.78 2.19 5.64
N HIS A 197 11.63 3.19 5.90
CA HIS A 197 11.33 4.28 6.83
C HIS A 197 11.29 5.60 6.07
N ALA A 198 10.52 6.57 6.59
CA ALA A 198 10.46 7.91 6.01
C ALA A 198 11.82 8.62 6.12
N ASN A 199 12.20 9.35 5.08
CA ASN A 199 13.45 10.11 5.06
C ASN A 199 13.41 11.25 6.07
N PHE A 200 14.52 11.46 6.79
CA PHE A 200 14.72 12.65 7.62
C PHE A 200 15.03 13.87 6.74
N LEU A 201 14.75 15.08 7.24
CA LEU A 201 15.17 16.31 6.59
C LEU A 201 16.64 16.62 6.93
N PRO A 202 17.52 16.81 5.94
CA PRO A 202 18.91 17.16 6.17
C PRO A 202 19.08 18.68 6.31
N VAL A 203 18.28 19.32 7.19
CA VAL A 203 18.31 20.78 7.40
C VAL A 203 18.38 21.12 8.90
N PRO A 204 18.95 22.26 9.29
CA PRO A 204 18.92 22.71 10.68
C PRO A 204 17.49 22.82 11.22
N GLY A 205 17.29 22.37 12.46
CA GLY A 205 15.99 22.37 13.15
C GLY A 205 15.04 21.22 12.77
N ALA A 206 15.50 20.24 11.99
CA ALA A 206 14.71 19.03 11.68
C ALA A 206 14.42 18.15 12.91
N ASP A 207 15.14 18.35 14.01
CA ASP A 207 15.03 17.64 15.28
C ASP A 207 14.09 18.33 16.31
N LEU A 208 13.46 19.46 15.94
CA LEU A 208 12.48 20.15 16.78
C LEU A 208 11.25 19.26 17.08
N GLN A 209 10.67 19.39 18.28
CA GLN A 209 9.73 18.40 18.85
C GLN A 209 8.43 18.17 18.06
N ASN A 210 8.00 19.19 17.32
CA ASN A 210 6.79 19.28 16.49
C ASN A 210 7.11 19.20 14.99
N VAL A 211 8.31 18.75 14.63
CA VAL A 211 8.65 18.24 13.29
C VAL A 211 8.38 16.75 13.28
N CYS A 212 7.40 16.32 12.50
CA CYS A 212 6.83 14.98 12.57
C CYS A 212 7.06 14.20 11.27
N LEU A 213 7.28 12.89 11.41
CA LEU A 213 7.15 11.92 10.33
C LEU A 213 5.82 11.19 10.51
N LEU A 214 5.26 10.63 9.43
CA LEU A 214 4.07 9.77 9.51
C LEU A 214 4.45 8.32 9.17
N GLN A 215 4.65 7.47 10.18
CA GLN A 215 4.97 6.05 9.99
C GLN A 215 4.12 5.11 10.84
N THR A 216 3.66 5.57 12.00
CA THR A 216 2.92 4.79 13.01
C THR A 216 1.53 5.39 13.31
N PRO A 217 0.61 4.62 13.92
CA PRO A 217 -0.66 5.15 14.42
C PRO A 217 -0.47 6.30 15.43
N GLU A 218 0.60 6.23 16.23
CA GLU A 218 0.95 7.26 17.20
C GLU A 218 1.37 8.56 16.52
N ASP A 219 2.15 8.46 15.44
CA ASP A 219 2.52 9.62 14.63
C ASP A 219 1.27 10.30 14.05
N SER A 220 0.32 9.53 13.53
CA SER A 220 -0.95 10.05 12.99
C SER A 220 -1.71 10.84 14.06
N SER A 221 -1.90 10.24 15.24
CA SER A 221 -2.61 10.88 16.36
C SER A 221 -1.89 12.14 16.84
N LYS A 222 -0.56 12.08 17.01
CA LYS A 222 0.28 13.23 17.39
C LYS A 222 0.20 14.36 16.38
N ILE A 223 0.28 14.06 15.08
CA ILE A 223 0.17 15.06 14.01
C ILE A 223 -1.18 15.76 14.07
N LEU A 224 -2.26 15.01 14.25
CA LEU A 224 -3.61 15.57 14.34
C LEU A 224 -3.74 16.53 15.53
N GLU A 225 -3.32 16.09 16.72
CA GLU A 225 -3.35 16.90 17.94
C GLU A 225 -2.55 18.20 17.77
N LEU A 226 -1.35 18.10 17.20
CA LEU A 226 -0.47 19.25 17.04
C LEU A 226 -0.98 20.25 16.00
N ALA A 227 -1.56 19.79 14.90
CA ALA A 227 -1.88 20.63 13.74
C ALA A 227 -3.32 21.19 13.78
N THR A 228 -4.22 20.65 14.61
CA THR A 228 -5.60 21.14 14.71
C THR A 228 -5.64 22.63 15.10
N GLY A 229 -6.18 23.47 14.22
CA GLY A 229 -6.30 24.91 14.44
C GLY A 229 -4.98 25.70 14.37
N ARG A 230 -3.90 25.11 13.85
CA ARG A 230 -2.57 25.72 13.78
C ARG A 230 -2.01 25.76 12.36
N ASN A 231 -0.90 26.48 12.15
CA ASN A 231 -0.21 26.53 10.86
C ASN A 231 0.60 25.25 10.64
N LEU A 232 0.14 24.41 9.72
CA LEU A 232 0.83 23.20 9.29
C LEU A 232 1.62 23.47 8.01
N VAL A 233 2.92 23.14 8.04
CA VAL A 233 3.76 23.06 6.85
C VAL A 233 4.04 21.60 6.52
N VAL A 234 3.71 21.18 5.30
CA VAL A 234 4.07 19.84 4.81
C VAL A 234 5.26 19.94 3.86
N VAL A 235 6.33 19.23 4.18
CA VAL A 235 7.57 19.18 3.41
C VAL A 235 7.59 17.92 2.56
N GLY A 236 7.30 18.08 1.27
CA GLY A 236 7.19 16.98 0.33
C GLY A 236 5.78 16.86 -0.25
N ALA A 237 5.68 16.93 -1.57
CA ALA A 237 4.41 16.80 -2.28
C ALA A 237 4.18 15.37 -2.74
N SER A 238 4.52 14.35 -1.94
CA SER A 238 4.17 12.96 -2.26
C SER A 238 2.71 12.67 -1.92
N PHE A 239 2.17 11.51 -2.32
CA PHE A 239 0.82 11.09 -1.92
C PHE A 239 0.64 11.16 -0.40
N VAL A 240 1.66 10.82 0.41
CA VAL A 240 1.55 10.90 1.88
C VAL A 240 1.43 12.36 2.35
N GLY A 241 2.28 13.26 1.85
CA GLY A 241 2.25 14.67 2.23
C GLY A 241 0.95 15.38 1.82
N THR A 242 0.41 15.06 0.65
CA THR A 242 -0.84 15.66 0.13
C THR A 242 -2.13 15.09 0.72
N ARG A 243 -2.05 14.08 1.60
CA ARG A 243 -3.22 13.39 2.18
C ARG A 243 -3.60 13.86 3.58
N LEU A 244 -2.80 14.69 4.25
CA LEU A 244 -3.01 15.15 5.64
C LEU A 244 -4.18 16.14 5.82
N GLU A 245 -5.24 15.99 5.02
CA GLU A 245 -6.46 16.81 4.99
C GLU A 245 -7.71 15.98 5.34
N GLY A 246 -7.53 14.77 5.87
CA GLY A 246 -8.61 13.83 6.19
C GLY A 246 -9.59 14.37 7.26
N PRO A 247 -10.77 13.73 7.41
CA PRO A 247 -11.88 14.19 8.26
C PRO A 247 -11.58 14.38 9.75
N GLY A 248 -10.37 14.07 10.26
CA GLY A 248 -9.93 14.49 11.59
C GLY A 248 -9.61 15.99 11.67
N PHE A 249 -9.24 16.63 10.56
CA PHE A 249 -8.93 18.07 10.48
C PHE A 249 -10.15 18.95 10.14
N GLN A 250 -11.27 18.33 9.78
CA GLN A 250 -12.57 18.97 9.78
C GLN A 250 -13.27 18.50 11.06
N GLY A 251 -13.62 19.41 11.97
CA GLY A 251 -14.42 19.04 13.14
C GLY A 251 -15.64 18.20 12.74
N PRO A 252 -16.16 17.35 13.64
CA PRO A 252 -17.09 16.29 13.29
C PRO A 252 -18.38 16.86 12.68
N VAL A 253 -18.66 16.53 11.42
CA VAL A 253 -20.06 16.45 10.94
C VAL A 253 -20.53 15.05 11.24
N ARG A 254 -21.00 14.84 12.47
CA ARG A 254 -21.81 13.68 12.81
C ARG A 254 -23.15 13.84 12.12
N ASP A 255 -23.45 12.94 11.20
CA ASP A 255 -24.78 12.76 10.64
C ASP A 255 -25.68 12.15 11.73
N THR A 256 -26.46 13.01 12.40
CA THR A 256 -27.59 12.59 13.23
C THR A 256 -28.87 13.07 12.56
N ASN A 257 -29.54 12.14 11.87
CA ASN A 257 -30.96 12.11 11.52
C ASN A 257 -31.71 13.46 11.51
N GLY A 258 -32.01 13.95 10.30
CA GLY A 258 -33.29 14.57 9.98
C GLY A 258 -33.61 15.91 10.62
N ALA A 259 -33.06 17.00 10.10
CA ALA A 259 -33.74 18.29 9.97
C ALA A 259 -32.94 19.20 9.04
N SER A 260 -33.59 19.69 8.00
CA SER A 260 -33.15 20.78 7.13
C SER A 260 -32.77 22.03 7.94
N LEU A 261 -31.63 22.67 7.65
CA LEU A 261 -31.42 24.10 7.91
C LEU A 261 -30.26 24.68 7.06
N GLN A 262 -30.42 25.97 6.78
CA GLN A 262 -29.75 26.81 5.77
C GLN A 262 -28.30 27.21 6.10
N PRO A 263 -27.53 27.70 5.09
CA PRO A 263 -26.11 27.99 5.23
C PRO A 263 -25.85 29.36 5.87
N GLY A 264 -25.00 29.40 6.89
CA GLY A 264 -24.57 30.65 7.52
C GLY A 264 -23.54 30.46 8.62
N ALA A 265 -22.26 30.49 8.26
CA ALA A 265 -21.14 31.08 9.00
C ALA A 265 -19.83 30.62 8.34
N ALA A 266 -19.20 31.53 7.60
CA ALA A 266 -17.83 31.36 7.12
C ALA A 266 -16.89 31.48 8.34
N ALA A 267 -16.29 30.36 8.74
CA ALA A 267 -15.07 30.39 9.53
C ALA A 267 -13.89 30.40 8.54
N GLU A 268 -13.13 31.50 8.52
CA GLU A 268 -11.87 31.58 7.79
C GLU A 268 -10.93 30.49 8.32
N LEU A 269 -10.58 29.53 7.46
CA LEU A 269 -9.58 28.50 7.77
C LEU A 269 -8.18 29.13 7.69
N PRO A 270 -7.30 28.93 8.68
CA PRO A 270 -5.94 29.45 8.61
C PRO A 270 -5.19 28.83 7.42
N ALA A 271 -4.38 29.65 6.77
CA ALA A 271 -3.65 29.33 5.54
C ALA A 271 -2.72 28.12 5.70
N TRP A 272 -2.97 27.04 4.96
CA TRP A 272 -2.08 25.88 4.93
C TRP A 272 -0.99 26.07 3.86
N GLY A 273 0.26 25.68 4.13
CA GLY A 273 1.37 25.78 3.19
C GLY A 273 2.03 24.41 2.92
N LEU A 274 1.99 23.95 1.67
CA LEU A 274 2.68 22.75 1.18
C LEU A 274 3.94 23.20 0.41
N ALA A 275 5.13 22.86 0.92
CA ALA A 275 6.42 23.06 0.25
C ALA A 275 6.95 21.70 -0.22
N GLY A 276 6.95 21.43 -1.52
CA GLY A 276 7.00 20.06 -2.03
C GLY A 276 8.23 19.67 -2.86
N TYR A 277 8.90 18.57 -2.48
CA TYR A 277 9.64 17.65 -3.37
C TYR A 277 8.97 16.28 -3.40
N SER A 278 8.98 15.62 -4.57
CA SER A 278 8.20 14.40 -4.83
C SER A 278 9.04 13.11 -4.77
N CYS A 279 8.39 12.02 -4.32
CA CYS A 279 8.97 10.66 -4.24
C CYS A 279 9.13 10.03 -5.64
N PHE A 280 10.20 9.24 -5.81
CA PHE A 280 10.77 8.87 -7.11
C PHE A 280 9.93 7.94 -8.00
N TYR A 281 8.97 7.17 -7.47
CA TYR A 281 8.15 6.27 -8.30
C TYR A 281 6.93 6.93 -8.93
N SER A 282 6.48 8.04 -8.33
CA SER A 282 5.36 8.82 -8.82
C SER A 282 5.80 10.00 -9.68
N ARG A 283 7.10 10.27 -9.84
CA ARG A 283 7.61 11.50 -10.44
C ARG A 283 7.05 11.80 -11.84
N THR A 284 6.61 10.80 -12.60
CA THR A 284 6.02 10.99 -13.93
C THR A 284 4.51 11.11 -13.91
N ALA A 285 3.82 10.14 -13.32
CA ALA A 285 2.37 10.15 -13.16
C ALA A 285 1.86 11.32 -12.31
N TRP A 286 2.61 11.64 -11.26
CA TRP A 286 2.32 12.71 -10.32
C TRP A 286 2.73 14.09 -10.84
N ASN A 287 3.84 14.23 -11.57
CA ASN A 287 4.14 15.54 -12.20
C ASN A 287 3.08 15.90 -13.23
N PHE A 288 2.50 14.90 -13.92
CA PHE A 288 1.35 15.15 -14.78
C PHE A 288 0.11 15.50 -13.93
N LEU A 289 -0.26 14.70 -12.93
CA LEU A 289 -1.43 14.92 -12.05
C LEU A 289 -1.34 16.11 -11.08
N MET A 290 -0.16 16.71 -10.91
CA MET A 290 0.11 17.89 -10.05
C MET A 290 0.82 19.00 -10.81
N ASN A 291 0.78 18.98 -12.16
CA ASN A 291 1.09 20.18 -12.92
C ASN A 291 0.05 21.26 -12.52
N THR A 292 0.43 22.54 -12.51
CA THR A 292 -0.40 23.65 -12.03
C THR A 292 -1.76 23.78 -12.74
N GLN A 293 -1.94 23.07 -13.86
CA GLN A 293 -3.18 23.01 -14.65
C GLN A 293 -4.05 21.77 -14.36
N THR A 294 -3.69 20.92 -13.39
CA THR A 294 -4.41 19.65 -13.15
C THR A 294 -5.33 19.67 -11.95
N SER A 295 -6.38 18.86 -12.06
CA SER A 295 -7.51 18.79 -11.12
C SER A 295 -7.09 18.56 -9.66
N PRO A 296 -6.19 17.61 -9.30
CA PRO A 296 -5.80 17.40 -7.90
C PRO A 296 -5.19 18.62 -7.20
N PHE A 297 -4.29 19.33 -7.88
CA PHE A 297 -3.65 20.53 -7.34
C PHE A 297 -4.68 21.65 -7.11
N GLN A 298 -5.52 21.90 -8.11
CA GLN A 298 -6.61 22.87 -8.02
C GLN A 298 -7.63 22.50 -6.93
N MET A 299 -7.93 21.20 -6.76
CA MET A 299 -8.83 20.73 -5.70
C MET A 299 -8.32 21.09 -4.30
N LEU A 300 -7.02 20.94 -4.06
CA LEU A 300 -6.39 21.29 -2.80
C LEU A 300 -6.32 22.81 -2.60
N GLN A 301 -5.95 23.56 -3.65
CA GLN A 301 -5.98 25.03 -3.60
C GLN A 301 -7.37 25.59 -3.29
N ASN A 302 -8.41 25.01 -3.88
CA ASN A 302 -9.81 25.37 -3.60
C ASN A 302 -10.23 25.05 -2.17
N LYS A 303 -9.47 24.23 -1.44
CA LYS A 303 -9.63 23.96 -0.01
C LYS A 303 -8.77 24.86 0.88
N GLY A 304 -8.04 25.82 0.31
CA GLY A 304 -7.22 26.78 1.06
C GLY A 304 -5.74 26.40 1.18
N VAL A 305 -5.33 25.32 0.50
CA VAL A 305 -3.93 24.86 0.48
C VAL A 305 -3.09 25.76 -0.41
N LYS A 306 -2.04 26.36 0.14
CA LYS A 306 -1.04 27.12 -0.60
C LYS A 306 0.10 26.20 -0.98
N PHE A 307 0.55 26.28 -2.23
CA PHE A 307 1.67 25.48 -2.72
C PHE A 307 2.87 26.37 -3.01
N HIS A 308 4.00 26.06 -2.39
CA HIS A 308 5.30 26.66 -2.65
C HIS A 308 6.10 25.70 -3.53
N MET A 309 5.80 25.72 -4.83
CA MET A 309 6.42 24.83 -5.82
C MET A 309 7.85 25.25 -6.13
N LYS A 310 8.70 24.29 -6.53
CA LYS A 310 10.12 24.53 -6.88
C LYS A 310 10.90 25.30 -5.80
N SER A 311 10.49 25.14 -4.55
CA SER A 311 11.05 25.84 -3.40
C SER A 311 11.73 24.84 -2.47
N GLU A 312 12.98 25.09 -2.13
CA GLU A 312 13.78 24.25 -1.23
C GLU A 312 13.66 24.73 0.20
N LEU A 313 13.47 23.79 1.15
CA LEU A 313 13.51 24.11 2.57
C LEU A 313 14.98 24.21 2.99
N CYS A 314 15.38 25.34 3.56
CA CYS A 314 16.75 25.56 4.03
C CYS A 314 16.93 25.34 5.53
N GLU A 315 15.95 25.77 6.33
CA GLU A 315 16.05 25.75 7.79
C GLU A 315 14.65 25.71 8.42
N LEU A 316 14.53 25.05 9.56
CA LEU A 316 13.41 25.16 10.47
C LEU A 316 13.85 25.91 11.72
N LYS A 317 13.24 27.06 12.00
CA LYS A 317 13.55 27.84 13.18
C LYS A 317 12.63 27.46 14.33
N GLY A 318 13.25 27.30 15.49
CA GLY A 318 12.56 26.93 16.72
C GLY A 318 12.57 28.01 17.78
N LYS A 319 11.55 27.99 18.63
CA LYS A 319 11.49 28.69 19.92
C LYS A 319 11.03 27.67 20.98
N ASP A 320 11.69 27.66 22.14
CA ASP A 320 11.37 26.73 23.24
C ASP A 320 11.36 25.24 22.80
N GLY A 321 12.25 24.87 21.88
CA GLY A 321 12.37 23.51 21.33
C GLY A 321 11.31 23.12 20.30
N LYS A 322 10.49 24.07 19.85
CA LYS A 322 9.40 23.85 18.89
C LYS A 322 9.55 24.73 17.66
N VAL A 323 9.26 24.20 16.47
CA VAL A 323 9.23 24.96 15.22
C VAL A 323 8.18 26.06 15.29
N VAL A 324 8.57 27.23 14.79
CA VAL A 324 7.72 28.42 14.64
C VAL A 324 7.77 28.99 13.21
N GLU A 325 8.81 28.68 12.44
CA GLU A 325 9.03 29.21 11.09
C GLU A 325 9.79 28.21 10.22
N ALA A 326 9.34 28.01 8.99
CA ALA A 326 10.05 27.27 7.95
C ALA A 326 10.65 28.27 6.94
N VAL A 327 11.96 28.21 6.73
CA VAL A 327 12.70 29.13 5.85
C VAL A 327 13.02 28.43 4.54
N LEU A 328 12.57 29.03 3.44
CA LEU A 328 12.82 28.55 2.09
C LEU A 328 14.13 29.13 1.53
N ALA A 329 14.71 28.48 0.52
CA ALA A 329 15.97 28.87 -0.11
C ALA A 329 15.92 30.23 -0.82
N ASN A 330 14.72 30.68 -1.22
CA ASN A 330 14.50 32.03 -1.75
C ASN A 330 14.43 33.11 -0.65
N GLY A 331 14.59 32.74 0.63
CA GLY A 331 14.51 33.63 1.80
C GLY A 331 13.09 33.85 2.33
N GLU A 332 12.06 33.29 1.67
CA GLU A 332 10.68 33.33 2.16
C GLU A 332 10.56 32.57 3.49
N LYS A 333 9.74 33.11 4.39
CA LYS A 333 9.53 32.59 5.75
C LYS A 333 8.06 32.25 5.93
N LEU A 334 7.80 30.98 6.21
CA LEU A 334 6.45 30.47 6.43
C LEU A 334 6.24 30.26 7.93
N PRO A 335 5.22 30.88 8.56
CA PRO A 335 4.81 30.51 9.91
C PRO A 335 4.47 29.03 9.96
N ALA A 336 5.06 28.29 10.92
CA ALA A 336 4.90 26.85 11.03
C ALA A 336 4.82 26.46 12.51
N ASP A 337 3.64 26.10 12.97
CA ASP A 337 3.43 25.55 14.32
C ASP A 337 3.66 24.04 14.35
N VAL A 338 3.59 23.38 13.18
CA VAL A 338 3.86 21.96 12.98
C VAL A 338 4.48 21.79 11.60
N VAL A 339 5.46 20.89 11.49
CA VAL A 339 5.99 20.46 10.20
C VAL A 339 5.77 18.97 10.04
N VAL A 340 5.25 18.52 8.90
CA VAL A 340 5.17 17.09 8.56
C VAL A 340 6.05 16.79 7.35
N VAL A 341 6.90 15.78 7.48
CA VAL A 341 7.90 15.42 6.48
C VAL A 341 7.45 14.23 5.65
N GLY A 342 7.41 14.40 4.33
CA GLY A 342 6.98 13.43 3.33
C GLY A 342 7.88 13.39 2.09
N THR A 343 9.20 13.45 2.28
CA THR A 343 10.22 13.59 1.23
C THR A 343 10.71 12.27 0.61
N GLY A 344 10.04 11.17 0.90
CA GLY A 344 10.37 9.83 0.40
C GLY A 344 10.70 8.86 1.53
N SER A 345 11.27 7.71 1.16
CA SER A 345 11.56 6.63 2.08
C SER A 345 12.83 5.88 1.69
N THR A 346 13.51 5.30 2.69
CA THR A 346 14.71 4.50 2.52
C THR A 346 14.47 3.05 2.99
N PRO A 347 14.93 2.03 2.24
CA PRO A 347 14.84 0.63 2.66
C PRO A 347 15.45 0.37 4.03
N ASN A 348 14.76 -0.40 4.88
CA ASN A 348 15.24 -0.80 6.21
C ASN A 348 16.22 -1.98 6.11
N SER A 349 17.38 -1.75 5.48
CA SER A 349 18.39 -2.80 5.23
C SER A 349 19.77 -2.46 5.80
N ALA A 350 19.90 -1.34 6.55
CA ALA A 350 21.17 -0.85 7.06
C ALA A 350 21.91 -1.89 7.93
N PHE A 351 21.17 -2.67 8.72
CA PHE A 351 21.66 -3.77 9.57
C PHE A 351 22.33 -4.92 8.79
N LEU A 352 22.19 -4.95 7.47
CA LEU A 352 22.82 -5.91 6.57
C LEU A 352 24.12 -5.38 5.96
N LYS A 353 24.55 -4.16 6.31
CA LYS A 353 25.80 -3.58 5.79
C LYS A 353 27.00 -4.42 6.22
N GLY A 354 27.88 -4.74 5.26
CA GLY A 354 29.05 -5.59 5.49
C GLY A 354 28.76 -7.09 5.46
N THR A 355 27.51 -7.50 5.25
CA THR A 355 27.16 -8.91 5.01
C THR A 355 27.27 -9.27 3.52
N SER A 356 27.17 -10.56 3.19
CA SER A 356 27.25 -11.06 1.82
C SER A 356 25.97 -10.87 0.99
N ILE A 357 24.88 -10.33 1.55
CA ILE A 357 23.64 -10.11 0.81
C ILE A 357 23.77 -8.93 -0.15
N THR A 358 23.36 -9.12 -1.40
CA THR A 358 23.46 -8.09 -2.44
C THR A 358 22.36 -7.05 -2.27
N ARG A 359 22.77 -5.77 -2.29
CA ARG A 359 21.88 -4.61 -2.26
C ARG A 359 22.25 -3.64 -3.37
N ASP A 360 21.28 -2.86 -3.84
CA ASP A 360 21.57 -1.74 -4.74
C ASP A 360 22.18 -0.54 -4.00
N ASP A 361 22.49 0.50 -4.78
CA ASP A 361 23.02 1.78 -4.33
C ASP A 361 22.10 2.53 -3.35
N LYS A 362 20.80 2.24 -3.38
CA LYS A 362 19.78 2.79 -2.46
C LYS A 362 19.58 1.91 -1.23
N GLY A 363 20.29 0.79 -1.13
CA GLY A 363 20.18 -0.17 -0.06
C GLY A 363 19.03 -1.16 -0.21
N ALA A 364 18.29 -1.19 -1.31
CA ALA A 364 17.24 -2.19 -1.49
C ALA A 364 17.86 -3.58 -1.70
N ILE A 365 17.30 -4.61 -1.08
CA ILE A 365 17.77 -5.99 -1.22
C ILE A 365 17.40 -6.50 -2.61
N LEU A 366 18.38 -7.04 -3.33
CA LEU A 366 18.12 -7.60 -4.66
C LEU A 366 17.50 -9.00 -4.55
N VAL A 367 16.33 -9.17 -5.15
CA VAL A 367 15.66 -10.47 -5.29
C VAL A 367 15.39 -10.88 -6.73
N ASP A 368 15.20 -12.16 -7.01
CA ASP A 368 14.73 -12.67 -8.30
C ASP A 368 13.18 -12.66 -8.40
N LEU A 369 12.59 -13.26 -9.43
CA LEU A 369 11.13 -13.38 -9.56
C LEU A 369 10.50 -14.34 -8.54
N HIS A 370 11.29 -15.15 -7.84
CA HIS A 370 10.86 -16.07 -6.79
C HIS A 370 10.98 -15.45 -5.39
N MET A 371 11.34 -14.16 -5.31
CA MET A 371 11.65 -13.43 -4.08
C MET A 371 12.89 -13.95 -3.33
N GLN A 372 13.76 -14.70 -4.02
CA GLN A 372 15.00 -15.22 -3.47
C GLN A 372 16.12 -14.19 -3.55
N THR A 373 16.92 -14.10 -2.50
CA THR A 373 18.16 -13.30 -2.48
C THR A 373 19.32 -14.11 -3.05
N ASN A 374 20.52 -13.53 -3.12
CA ASN A 374 21.73 -14.27 -3.47
C ASN A 374 22.20 -15.25 -2.37
N ILE A 375 21.61 -15.22 -1.18
CA ILE A 375 21.94 -16.12 -0.07
C ILE A 375 20.95 -17.29 -0.05
N PRO A 376 21.42 -18.56 -0.09
CA PRO A 376 20.54 -19.71 -0.03
C PRO A 376 19.61 -19.69 1.18
N ASN A 377 18.34 -20.05 0.96
CA ASN A 377 17.29 -20.07 1.98
C ASN A 377 16.96 -18.69 2.59
N VAL A 378 17.43 -17.60 2.00
CA VAL A 378 17.07 -16.24 2.42
C VAL A 378 16.27 -15.56 1.31
N PHE A 379 15.09 -15.10 1.68
CA PHE A 379 14.14 -14.39 0.84
C PHE A 379 14.00 -12.96 1.35
N ALA A 380 13.55 -12.05 0.49
CA ALA A 380 13.15 -10.72 0.91
C ALA A 380 11.88 -10.27 0.18
N ALA A 381 11.06 -9.43 0.83
CA ALA A 381 9.75 -9.04 0.30
C ALA A 381 9.31 -7.65 0.77
N GLY A 382 8.28 -7.08 0.14
CA GLY A 382 7.78 -5.73 0.47
C GLY A 382 8.74 -4.59 0.10
N ASP A 383 8.60 -3.45 0.77
CA ASP A 383 9.28 -2.19 0.38
C ASP A 383 10.81 -2.21 0.53
N VAL A 384 11.39 -3.23 1.17
CA VAL A 384 12.85 -3.34 1.33
C VAL A 384 13.55 -3.84 0.07
N VAL A 385 12.80 -4.34 -0.94
CA VAL A 385 13.39 -5.02 -2.10
C VAL A 385 13.43 -4.17 -3.37
N SER A 386 14.39 -4.50 -4.21
CA SER A 386 14.39 -4.19 -5.64
C SER A 386 14.21 -5.51 -6.38
N PHE A 387 13.25 -5.61 -7.30
CA PHE A 387 12.88 -6.85 -7.98
C PHE A 387 12.63 -6.63 -9.49
N PRO A 388 12.71 -7.67 -10.34
CA PRO A 388 12.38 -7.55 -11.76
C PRO A 388 10.89 -7.32 -11.98
N VAL A 389 10.52 -6.27 -12.72
CA VAL A 389 9.12 -5.98 -13.07
C VAL A 389 8.84 -6.45 -14.49
N VAL A 390 8.00 -7.49 -14.65
CA VAL A 390 7.70 -8.08 -15.97
C VAL A 390 7.17 -7.04 -16.96
N LEU A 391 6.30 -6.13 -16.51
CA LEU A 391 5.74 -5.04 -17.33
C LEU A 391 6.79 -4.02 -17.82
N LEU A 392 8.00 -4.03 -17.26
CA LEU A 392 9.11 -3.18 -17.68
C LEU A 392 10.23 -4.01 -18.33
N ASN A 393 9.89 -5.07 -19.08
CA ASN A 393 10.88 -5.97 -19.68
C ASN A 393 11.89 -6.53 -18.66
N ARG A 394 11.42 -6.80 -17.43
CA ARG A 394 12.22 -7.28 -16.29
C ARG A 394 13.25 -6.29 -15.77
N ASP A 395 13.14 -5.00 -16.12
CA ASP A 395 13.87 -3.93 -15.43
C ASP A 395 13.60 -3.99 -13.93
N ARG A 396 14.63 -3.73 -13.14
CA ARG A 396 14.52 -3.77 -11.68
C ARG A 396 13.92 -2.50 -11.12
N SER A 397 13.12 -2.67 -10.08
CA SER A 397 12.47 -1.56 -9.40
C SER A 397 12.08 -1.90 -7.97
N SER A 398 11.92 -0.85 -7.16
CA SER A 398 11.29 -0.92 -5.84
C SER A 398 9.92 -0.27 -5.91
N ILE A 399 8.88 -1.04 -5.60
CA ILE A 399 7.48 -0.57 -5.65
C ILE A 399 6.92 -0.58 -4.24
N HIS A 400 6.73 0.60 -3.66
CA HIS A 400 6.31 0.75 -2.27
C HIS A 400 4.78 0.81 -2.21
N HIS A 401 4.17 -0.37 -2.09
CA HIS A 401 2.72 -0.48 -2.06
C HIS A 401 2.25 -1.76 -1.38
N GLN A 402 1.16 -1.67 -0.61
CA GLN A 402 0.62 -2.79 0.14
C GLN A 402 0.32 -4.00 -0.75
N GLN A 403 -0.40 -3.79 -1.86
CA GLN A 403 -0.76 -4.87 -2.80
C GLN A 403 0.47 -5.63 -3.34
N VAL A 404 1.56 -4.91 -3.64
CA VAL A 404 2.80 -5.53 -4.14
C VAL A 404 3.54 -6.25 -3.01
N ALA A 405 3.56 -5.68 -1.81
CA ALA A 405 4.13 -6.33 -0.64
C ALA A 405 3.44 -7.66 -0.31
N GLU A 406 2.10 -7.68 -0.37
CA GLU A 406 1.32 -8.90 -0.18
C GLU A 406 1.62 -9.95 -1.26
N ALA A 407 1.69 -9.54 -2.53
CA ALA A 407 2.10 -10.42 -3.64
C ALA A 407 3.51 -10.99 -3.45
N HIS A 408 4.47 -10.18 -2.97
CA HIS A 408 5.82 -10.64 -2.63
C HIS A 408 5.78 -11.69 -1.50
N GLY A 409 5.01 -11.44 -0.44
CA GLY A 409 4.86 -12.35 0.69
C GLY A 409 4.34 -13.73 0.27
N HIS A 410 3.30 -13.74 -0.55
CA HIS A 410 2.72 -14.95 -1.11
C HIS A 410 3.71 -15.72 -1.99
N CYS A 411 4.37 -15.02 -2.92
CA CYS A 411 5.39 -15.61 -3.79
C CYS A 411 6.54 -16.23 -2.98
N ALA A 412 7.05 -15.49 -1.98
CA ALA A 412 8.11 -15.98 -1.11
C ALA A 412 7.69 -17.26 -0.35
N ALA A 413 6.47 -17.33 0.19
CA ALA A 413 5.98 -18.53 0.88
C ALA A 413 5.95 -19.76 -0.03
N LEU A 414 5.40 -19.62 -1.24
CA LEU A 414 5.34 -20.73 -2.20
C LEU A 414 6.75 -21.24 -2.58
N ASN A 415 7.72 -20.33 -2.69
CA ASN A 415 9.09 -20.69 -3.03
C ASN A 415 9.92 -21.18 -1.83
N MET A 416 9.59 -20.76 -0.60
CA MET A 416 10.06 -21.41 0.62
C MET A 416 9.64 -22.88 0.65
N LEU A 417 8.43 -23.18 0.17
CA LEU A 417 7.90 -24.53 -0.02
C LEU A 417 8.35 -25.22 -1.31
N LYS A 418 9.31 -24.63 -2.05
CA LYS A 418 9.89 -25.17 -3.29
C LYS A 418 8.87 -25.40 -4.42
N LYS A 419 7.81 -24.59 -4.50
CA LYS A 419 6.79 -24.70 -5.55
C LYS A 419 7.15 -24.03 -6.89
N GLY A 420 8.26 -23.28 -6.97
CA GLY A 420 8.75 -22.69 -8.22
C GLY A 420 7.79 -21.65 -8.84
N LYS A 421 7.17 -20.82 -8.00
CA LYS A 421 6.21 -19.79 -8.44
C LYS A 421 6.94 -18.49 -8.78
N GLU A 422 6.92 -18.08 -10.04
CA GLU A 422 7.32 -16.70 -10.39
C GLU A 422 6.26 -15.69 -9.94
N LEU A 423 6.72 -14.51 -9.50
CA LEU A 423 5.87 -13.36 -9.22
C LEU A 423 5.18 -12.90 -10.51
N HIS A 424 3.86 -12.97 -10.51
CA HIS A 424 3.02 -12.49 -11.60
C HIS A 424 1.93 -11.59 -11.05
N THR A 425 2.15 -10.27 -11.15
CA THR A 425 1.28 -9.24 -10.57
C THR A 425 1.29 -7.98 -11.42
N VAL A 426 0.16 -7.26 -11.42
CA VAL A 426 0.10 -5.89 -11.95
C VAL A 426 0.00 -4.94 -10.78
N PRO A 427 1.01 -4.08 -10.52
CA PRO A 427 0.94 -3.12 -9.44
C PRO A 427 -0.33 -2.28 -9.53
N PHE A 428 -1.13 -2.26 -8.47
CA PHE A 428 -2.39 -1.53 -8.44
C PHE A 428 -2.45 -0.64 -7.21
N PHE A 429 -2.73 0.64 -7.40
CA PHE A 429 -2.74 1.65 -6.35
C PHE A 429 -4.06 2.41 -6.34
N TRP A 430 -4.40 2.94 -5.17
CA TRP A 430 -5.57 3.79 -4.99
C TRP A 430 -5.28 4.89 -3.99
N THR A 431 -5.93 6.03 -4.19
CA THR A 431 -6.01 7.08 -3.18
C THR A 431 -7.34 7.82 -3.30
N THR A 432 -7.72 8.50 -2.22
CA THR A 432 -8.83 9.45 -2.23
C THR A 432 -8.27 10.80 -1.86
N LEU A 433 -8.58 11.81 -2.66
CA LEU A 433 -8.14 13.18 -2.47
C LEU A 433 -9.36 14.10 -2.62
N VAL A 434 -9.66 14.90 -1.59
CA VAL A 434 -10.83 15.79 -1.53
C VAL A 434 -12.12 15.10 -2.00
N GLY A 435 -12.36 13.87 -1.51
CA GLY A 435 -13.54 13.06 -1.84
C GLY A 435 -13.56 12.46 -3.26
N LYS A 436 -12.51 12.64 -4.06
CA LYS A 436 -12.37 12.02 -5.40
C LYS A 436 -11.41 10.85 -5.33
N SER A 437 -11.78 9.75 -5.98
CA SER A 437 -10.94 8.55 -6.01
C SER A 437 -10.04 8.56 -7.23
N ILE A 438 -8.74 8.38 -6.99
CA ILE A 438 -7.71 8.20 -8.00
C ILE A 438 -7.25 6.75 -7.94
N ARG A 439 -7.12 6.13 -9.11
CA ARG A 439 -6.64 4.76 -9.25
C ARG A 439 -5.48 4.70 -10.23
N TYR A 440 -4.62 3.72 -10.05
CA TYR A 440 -3.48 3.50 -10.91
C TYR A 440 -3.19 2.01 -11.06
N ALA A 441 -2.86 1.55 -12.27
CA ALA A 441 -2.42 0.19 -12.53
C ALA A 441 -1.20 0.17 -13.45
N GLY A 442 -0.31 -0.80 -13.25
CA GLY A 442 0.89 -0.99 -14.04
C GLY A 442 2.11 -0.26 -13.48
N CYS A 443 3.07 0.08 -14.35
CA CYS A 443 4.29 0.78 -13.96
C CYS A 443 4.75 1.78 -15.02
N GLY A 444 4.64 3.07 -14.72
CA GLY A 444 4.96 4.18 -15.63
C GLY A 444 6.41 4.65 -15.56
N LYS A 445 7.30 3.83 -14.97
CA LYS A 445 8.74 4.11 -14.91
C LYS A 445 9.33 4.07 -16.33
N GLY A 446 9.97 5.15 -16.74
CA GLY A 446 10.59 5.27 -18.06
C GLY A 446 9.61 5.52 -19.20
N HIS A 447 8.34 5.87 -18.92
CA HIS A 447 7.42 6.32 -19.96
C HIS A 447 7.97 7.58 -20.67
N THR A 448 7.63 7.74 -21.94
CA THR A 448 8.07 8.85 -22.79
C THR A 448 6.89 9.71 -23.26
N ASP A 449 5.67 9.21 -23.17
CA ASP A 449 4.47 9.89 -23.65
C ASP A 449 3.24 9.49 -22.82
N THR A 450 2.17 10.28 -22.93
CA THR A 450 0.89 10.04 -22.26
C THR A 450 -0.29 10.31 -23.19
N VAL A 451 -1.30 9.45 -23.14
CA VAL A 451 -2.59 9.67 -23.84
C VAL A 451 -3.68 9.93 -22.81
N VAL A 452 -4.43 11.01 -22.98
CA VAL A 452 -5.52 11.39 -22.07
C VAL A 452 -6.87 11.17 -22.74
N LYS A 453 -7.77 10.49 -22.02
CA LYS A 453 -9.19 10.33 -22.37
C LYS A 453 -10.06 11.02 -21.34
N GLY A 454 -11.10 11.70 -21.80
CA GLY A 454 -11.99 12.49 -20.94
C GLY A 454 -11.51 13.92 -20.74
N SER A 455 -11.84 14.53 -19.61
CA SER A 455 -11.55 15.94 -19.33
C SER A 455 -10.87 16.10 -17.97
N LEU A 456 -9.72 16.76 -17.98
CA LEU A 456 -9.00 17.17 -16.77
C LEU A 456 -9.80 18.22 -15.99
N GLU A 457 -10.39 19.19 -16.70
CA GLU A 457 -11.21 20.27 -16.13
C GLU A 457 -12.45 19.72 -15.40
N GLN A 458 -13.16 18.77 -16.02
CA GLN A 458 -14.35 18.14 -15.42
C GLN A 458 -14.01 17.08 -14.36
N GLN A 459 -12.73 16.87 -14.06
CA GLN A 459 -12.28 15.87 -13.08
C GLN A 459 -12.85 14.47 -13.41
N LYS A 460 -12.78 14.09 -14.69
CA LYS A 460 -13.23 12.79 -15.18
C LYS A 460 -12.36 12.36 -16.34
N PHE A 461 -11.30 11.61 -16.05
CA PHE A 461 -10.31 11.25 -17.04
C PHE A 461 -9.65 9.90 -16.77
N LEU A 462 -9.02 9.39 -17.83
CA LEU A 462 -8.14 8.23 -17.84
C LEU A 462 -6.86 8.65 -18.58
N ILE A 463 -5.70 8.37 -18.01
CA ILE A 463 -4.39 8.66 -18.57
C ILE A 463 -3.69 7.34 -18.80
N PHE A 464 -3.22 7.10 -20.01
CA PHE A 464 -2.31 6.01 -20.35
C PHE A 464 -0.87 6.51 -20.34
N TYR A 465 0.04 5.74 -19.76
CA TYR A 465 1.48 5.99 -19.78
C TYR A 465 2.13 5.08 -20.81
N ILE A 466 2.80 5.70 -21.80
CA ILE A 466 3.37 5.01 -22.95
C ILE A 466 4.89 4.91 -22.80
N ARG A 467 5.41 3.69 -22.94
CA ARG A 467 6.84 3.40 -23.03
C ARG A 467 7.05 2.49 -24.23
N ASP A 468 8.02 2.82 -25.09
CA ASP A 468 8.35 2.03 -26.28
C ASP A 468 7.12 1.75 -27.18
N GLY A 469 6.22 2.74 -27.32
CA GLY A 469 4.99 2.64 -28.11
C GLY A 469 3.84 1.85 -27.46
N LEU A 470 4.01 1.35 -26.23
CA LEU A 470 3.05 0.50 -25.53
C LEU A 470 2.58 1.11 -24.21
N VAL A 471 1.32 0.87 -23.84
CA VAL A 471 0.79 1.21 -22.52
C VAL A 471 1.46 0.33 -21.46
N THR A 472 2.14 0.97 -20.52
CA THR A 472 2.78 0.30 -19.35
C THR A 472 2.09 0.61 -18.03
N ALA A 473 1.29 1.68 -17.99
CA ALA A 473 0.44 1.99 -16.85
C ALA A 473 -0.78 2.81 -17.27
N ALA A 474 -1.76 2.90 -16.37
CA ALA A 474 -2.85 3.85 -16.48
C ALA A 474 -3.25 4.45 -15.14
N ALA A 475 -3.67 5.71 -15.14
CA ALA A 475 -4.25 6.41 -14.00
C ALA A 475 -5.66 6.89 -14.32
N SER A 476 -6.58 6.91 -13.37
CA SER A 476 -7.89 7.54 -13.58
C SER A 476 -8.35 8.35 -12.39
N LEU A 477 -9.25 9.30 -12.69
CA LEU A 477 -10.06 10.02 -11.71
C LEU A 477 -11.52 9.96 -12.18
N ASN A 478 -12.42 9.46 -11.32
CA ASN A 478 -13.86 9.26 -11.61
C ASN A 478 -14.17 8.49 -12.91
N CYS A 479 -13.31 7.58 -13.35
CA CYS A 479 -13.47 6.78 -14.57
C CYS A 479 -13.46 5.28 -14.28
N ASP A 480 -14.29 4.84 -13.33
CA ASP A 480 -14.33 3.43 -12.92
C ASP A 480 -15.23 2.59 -13.81
N PRO A 481 -14.89 1.30 -14.04
CA PRO A 481 -13.74 0.56 -13.49
C PRO A 481 -12.55 0.47 -14.47
N MET A 482 -12.27 1.52 -15.26
CA MET A 482 -11.33 1.43 -16.40
C MET A 482 -9.92 0.99 -16.00
N VAL A 483 -9.40 1.45 -14.87
CA VAL A 483 -8.07 1.05 -14.39
C VAL A 483 -8.03 -0.43 -14.00
N SER A 484 -9.11 -0.97 -13.41
CA SER A 484 -9.23 -2.42 -13.15
C SER A 484 -9.30 -3.22 -14.46
N LEU A 485 -9.91 -2.67 -15.51
CA LEU A 485 -9.93 -3.31 -16.82
C LEU A 485 -8.53 -3.37 -17.44
N ILE A 486 -7.82 -2.25 -17.42
CA ILE A 486 -6.45 -2.16 -17.94
C ILE A 486 -5.53 -3.10 -17.16
N ALA A 487 -5.67 -3.17 -15.83
CA ALA A 487 -4.93 -4.12 -15.01
C ALA A 487 -5.13 -5.57 -15.47
N GLU A 488 -6.36 -5.99 -15.79
CA GLU A 488 -6.60 -7.34 -16.33
C GLU A 488 -6.03 -7.54 -17.74
N VAL A 489 -6.03 -6.53 -18.59
CA VAL A 489 -5.40 -6.61 -19.93
C VAL A 489 -3.90 -6.81 -19.78
N LEU A 490 -3.24 -6.01 -18.95
CA LEU A 490 -1.81 -6.11 -18.65
C LEU A 490 -1.46 -7.44 -17.98
N TYR A 491 -2.29 -7.91 -17.04
CA TYR A 491 -2.09 -9.19 -16.35
C TYR A 491 -2.15 -10.38 -17.32
N LEU A 492 -3.00 -10.32 -18.35
CA LEU A 492 -3.09 -11.36 -19.37
C LEU A 492 -1.96 -11.30 -20.41
N GLY A 493 -0.97 -10.43 -20.22
CA GLY A 493 0.15 -10.25 -21.15
C GLY A 493 -0.26 -9.60 -22.48
N LYS A 494 -1.47 -9.04 -22.56
CA LYS A 494 -1.91 -8.31 -23.75
C LYS A 494 -1.31 -6.91 -23.74
N GLN A 495 -0.83 -6.50 -24.90
CA GLN A 495 -0.31 -5.17 -25.12
C GLN A 495 -1.43 -4.25 -25.62
N ILE A 496 -1.36 -2.98 -25.24
CA ILE A 496 -2.19 -1.91 -25.80
C ILE A 496 -1.21 -0.96 -26.47
N SER A 497 -1.33 -0.76 -27.78
CA SER A 497 -0.47 0.18 -28.49
C SER A 497 -0.87 1.63 -28.19
N LYS A 498 0.02 2.58 -28.49
CA LYS A 498 -0.31 4.00 -28.41
C LYS A 498 -1.51 4.33 -29.30
N GLU A 499 -1.56 3.80 -30.51
CA GLU A 499 -2.64 4.04 -31.48
C GLU A 499 -3.99 3.48 -30.99
N GLU A 500 -4.00 2.34 -30.29
CA GLU A 500 -5.21 1.81 -29.64
C GLU A 500 -5.63 2.65 -28.43
N ALA A 501 -4.67 3.29 -27.76
CA ALA A 501 -4.93 4.17 -26.63
C ALA A 501 -5.43 5.56 -27.06
N GLU A 502 -5.09 6.03 -28.27
CA GLU A 502 -5.54 7.28 -28.90
C GLU A 502 -7.00 7.25 -29.38
#